data_AF-A0A1I4S3C1-F1
#
_entry.id   AF-A0A1I4S3C1-F1
#
_cell.length_a   1.000
_cell.length_b   1.000
_cell.length_c   1.000
_cell.angle_alpha   90.00
_cell.angle_beta   90.00
_cell.angle_gamma   90.00
#
_symmetry.space_group_name_H-M   'P 1'
#
loop_
_entity.id
_entity.type
_entity.pdbx_description
1 polymer ?
#
loop_
_entity_poly.entity_id
_entity_poly.type
_entity_poly.pdbx_seq_one_letter_code
_entity_poly.pdbx_strand_id
1 'polypeptide(L)' 'LLVNYPPKVSVSNLVNSLKGVSSRMIRKKNYPSIRKKLWGGVLWSPSYFAGSCGGAPVAVIRQYIEQQQTPH' A
#
# COMPACT_ATOMS: atom_id res chain seq x y z
N LEU A 1 -2.86 -1.46 5.09
CA LEU A 1 -2.32 -0.58 6.15
C LEU A 1 -3.50 0.00 6.91
N LEU A 2 -3.50 -0.04 8.24
CA LEU A 2 -4.46 0.71 9.07
C LEU A 2 -3.74 1.95 9.56
N VAL A 3 -4.27 3.14 9.25
CA VAL A 3 -3.59 4.41 9.52
C VAL A 3 -4.57 5.39 10.13
N ASN A 4 -4.21 5.94 11.29
CA ASN A 4 -4.85 7.13 11.83
C ASN A 4 -4.10 8.35 11.29
N TYR A 5 -4.79 9.30 10.65
CA TYR A 5 -4.18 10.45 10.02
C TYR A 5 -5.09 11.69 10.13
N PRO A 6 -4.54 12.91 10.08
CA PRO A 6 -5.34 14.13 10.21
C PRO A 6 -6.37 14.26 9.07
N PRO A 7 -7.63 14.63 9.36
CA PRO A 7 -8.71 14.68 8.36
C PRO A 7 -8.48 15.73 7.26
N LYS A 8 -7.62 16.74 7.51
CA LYS A 8 -7.23 17.75 6.52
C LYS A 8 -6.33 17.19 5.41
N VAL A 9 -5.68 16.04 5.63
CA VAL A 9 -4.81 15.41 4.64
C VAL A 9 -5.64 14.53 3.72
N SER A 10 -5.55 14.73 2.41
CA SER A 10 -6.23 13.83 1.47
C SER A 10 -5.58 12.45 1.49
N VAL A 11 -6.41 11.40 1.41
CA VAL A 11 -5.94 10.01 1.34
C VAL A 11 -4.99 9.79 0.16
N SER A 12 -5.30 10.41 -0.99
CA SER A 12 -4.46 10.33 -2.18
C SER A 12 -3.04 10.84 -1.93
N ASN A 13 -2.89 11.98 -1.25
CA ASN A 13 -1.58 12.55 -0.92
C ASN A 13 -0.79 11.68 0.06
N LEU A 14 -1.48 11.11 1.06
CA LEU A 14 -0.89 10.18 2.01
C LEU A 14 -0.38 8.93 1.29
N VAL A 15 -1.20 8.29 0.47
CA VAL A 15 -0.84 7.07 -0.26
C VAL A 15 0.26 7.33 -1.28
N ASN A 16 0.22 8.45 -2.01
CA ASN A 16 1.29 8.84 -2.93
C ASN A 16 2.63 9.02 -2.20
N SER A 17 2.62 9.67 -1.04
CA SER A 17 3.83 9.84 -0.23
C SER A 17 4.36 8.49 0.27
N LEU A 18 3.48 7.62 0.80
CA LEU A 18 3.88 6.30 1.29
C LEU A 18 4.49 5.44 0.17
N LYS A 19 3.84 5.36 -1.00
CA LYS A 19 4.32 4.59 -2.15
C LYS A 19 5.61 5.18 -2.72
N GLY A 20 5.69 6.50 -2.85
CA GLY A 20 6.86 7.20 -3.39
C GLY A 20 8.10 7.07 -2.50
N VAL A 21 7.97 7.39 -1.20
CA VAL A 21 9.08 7.33 -0.26
C VAL A 21 9.56 5.89 -0.08
N SER A 22 8.65 4.93 0.11
CA SER A 22 9.04 3.52 0.24
C SER A 22 9.75 3.00 -1.02
N SER A 23 9.26 3.34 -2.22
CA SER A 23 9.92 2.99 -3.48
C SER A 23 11.34 3.53 -3.57
N ARG A 24 11.53 4.82 -3.26
CA ARG A 24 12.86 5.45 -3.24
C ARG A 24 13.78 4.79 -2.22
N MET A 25 13.29 4.55 -1.00
CA MET A 25 14.09 3.97 0.08
C MET A 25 14.50 2.52 -0.22
N ILE A 26 13.59 1.69 -0.74
CA ILE A 26 13.89 0.30 -1.09
C ILE A 26 14.91 0.25 -2.23
N ARG A 27 14.79 1.12 -3.24
CA ARG A 27 15.78 1.20 -4.33
C ARG A 27 17.16 1.62 -3.84
N LYS A 28 17.23 2.57 -2.90
CA LYS A 28 18.50 2.99 -2.30
C LYS A 28 19.26 1.84 -1.62
N LYS A 29 18.53 0.84 -1.10
CA LYS A 29 19.16 -0.34 -0.48
C LYS A 29 19.75 -1.34 -1.50
N ASN A 30 19.53 -1.13 -2.80
CA ASN A 30 20.16 -1.86 -3.90
C ASN A 30 20.07 -3.40 -3.80
N TYR A 31 18.95 -3.93 -3.29
CA TYR A 31 18.75 -5.38 -3.17
C TYR A 31 18.77 -6.06 -4.56
N PRO A 32 19.69 -7.00 -4.82
CA PRO A 32 19.81 -7.65 -6.14
C PRO A 32 18.54 -8.39 -6.56
N SER A 33 17.87 -9.05 -5.59
CA SER A 33 16.62 -9.79 -5.80
C SER A 33 15.46 -8.88 -6.25
N ILE A 34 15.42 -7.65 -5.76
CA ILE A 34 14.39 -6.67 -6.09
C ILE A 34 14.69 -6.04 -7.46
N ARG A 35 15.94 -5.67 -7.73
CA ARG A 35 16.34 -5.11 -9.04
C ARG A 35 16.07 -6.10 -10.18
N LYS A 36 16.30 -7.40 -9.96
CA LYS A 36 16.01 -8.44 -10.95
C LYS A 36 14.51 -8.62 -11.22
N LYS A 37 13.62 -8.18 -10.32
CA LYS A 37 12.16 -8.33 -10.50
C LYS A 37 11.48 -7.06 -11.00
N LEU A 38 12.05 -5.88 -10.74
CA LEU A 38 11.45 -4.58 -11.08
C LEU A 38 11.93 -4.01 -12.42
N TRP A 39 11.98 -4.84 -13.46
CA TRP A 39 12.49 -4.44 -14.79
C TRP A 39 11.71 -3.25 -15.41
N GLY A 40 10.46 -3.03 -14.99
CA GLY A 40 9.63 -1.89 -15.42
C GLY A 40 9.80 -0.60 -14.60
N GLY A 41 10.74 -0.53 -13.66
CA GLY A 41 11.08 0.73 -12.99
C GLY A 41 9.98 1.30 -12.06
N VAL A 42 8.94 0.55 -11.71
CA VAL A 42 7.90 0.92 -10.74
C VAL A 42 7.79 -0.16 -9.66
N LEU A 43 7.86 0.22 -8.37
CA LEU A 43 7.78 -0.75 -7.27
C LEU A 43 6.32 -1.12 -6.93
N TRP A 44 5.42 -0.14 -7.01
CA TRP A 44 4.03 -0.29 -6.64
C TRP A 44 3.15 -0.12 -7.88
N SER A 45 2.03 -0.85 -7.95
CA SER A 45 0.97 -0.55 -8.93
C SER A 45 0.55 0.92 -8.82
N PRO A 46 0.18 1.62 -9.91
CA PRO A 46 -0.35 2.98 -9.83
C PRO A 46 -1.59 3.10 -8.93
N SER A 47 -2.42 2.05 -8.92
CA SER A 47 -3.67 2.00 -8.17
C SER A 47 -3.48 1.87 -6.66
N TYR A 48 -4.51 2.23 -5.90
CA TYR A 48 -4.62 1.97 -4.47
C TYR A 48 -6.08 1.82 -4.07
N PHE A 49 -6.33 1.13 -2.95
CA PHE A 49 -7.63 1.02 -2.32
C PHE A 49 -7.57 1.67 -0.93
N ALA A 50 -8.62 2.41 -0.57
CA ALA A 50 -8.78 2.99 0.75
C ALA A 50 -10.25 2.87 1.16
N GLY A 51 -10.47 2.40 2.38
CA GLY A 51 -11.79 2.33 3.01
C GLY A 51 -11.69 2.84 4.44
N SER A 52 -12.72 3.55 4.90
CA SER A 52 -12.80 3.96 6.29
C SER A 52 -13.04 2.74 7.17
N CYS A 53 -12.30 2.64 8.27
CA CYS A 53 -12.59 1.70 9.34
C CYS A 53 -13.18 2.49 10.50
N GLY A 54 -14.44 2.91 10.36
CA GLY A 54 -15.19 3.50 11.46
C GLY A 54 -15.69 2.38 12.37
N GLY A 55 -15.11 2.20 13.55
CA GLY A 55 -15.56 1.24 14.56
C GLY A 55 -15.52 -0.24 14.17
N ALA A 56 -15.09 -0.60 12.96
CA ALA A 56 -15.09 -1.98 12.49
C ALA A 56 -14.00 -2.79 13.22
N PRO A 57 -14.36 -3.84 13.96
CA PRO A 57 -13.39 -4.67 14.65
C PRO A 57 -12.44 -5.33 13.64
N VAL A 58 -11.22 -5.61 14.07
CA VAL A 58 -10.12 -6.24 13.29
C VAL A 58 -10.59 -7.44 12.44
N ALA A 59 -11.66 -8.13 12.85
CA ALA A 59 -12.33 -9.19 12.11
C ALA A 59 -12.74 -8.80 10.67
N VAL A 60 -13.23 -7.59 10.43
CA VAL A 60 -13.69 -7.14 9.11
C VAL A 60 -12.51 -6.94 8.16
N ILE A 61 -11.40 -6.39 8.65
CA ILE A 61 -10.16 -6.23 7.87
C ILE A 61 -9.59 -7.60 7.50
N ARG A 62 -9.66 -8.58 8.42
CA ARG A 62 -9.23 -9.95 8.16
C ARG A 62 -10.04 -10.60 7.04
N GLN A 63 -11.37 -10.49 7.09
CA GLN A 63 -12.26 -11.00 6.06
C GLN A 63 -11.97 -10.42 4.66
N TYR A 64 -11.70 -9.10 4.57
CA TYR A 64 -11.34 -8.47 3.30
C TYR A 64 -10.05 -9.03 2.70
N ILE A 65 -9.02 -9.28 3.52
CA ILE A 65 -7.74 -9.84 3.06
C ILE A 65 -7.92 -11.29 2.60
N GLU A 66 -8.72 -12.08 3.30
CA GLU A 66 -9.02 -13.48 2.94
C GLU A 66 -9.80 -13.57 1.62
N GLN A 67 -10.76 -12.66 1.37
CA GLN A 67 -11.52 -12.60 0.12
C GLN A 67 -10.69 -12.10 -1.08
N GLN A 68 -9.64 -11.31 -0.85
CA GLN A 68 -8.72 -10.87 -1.91
C GLN A 68 -7.81 -12.01 -2.43
N GLN A 69 -7.69 -13.14 -1.72
CA GLN A 69 -6.89 -14.29 -2.15
C GLN A 69 -7.64 -15.26 -3.08
N THR A 70 -8.93 -15.05 -3.30
CA THR A 70 -9.72 -15.80 -4.28
C THR A 70 -10.09 -14.89 -5.44
N PRO A 71 -9.27 -14.83 -6.50
CA PRO A 71 -9.77 -14.37 -7.78
C PRO A 71 -10.74 -15.42 -8.32
N HIS A 72 -11.95 -15.00 -8.70
CA HIS A 72 -12.66 -15.70 -9.75
C HIS A 72 -11.95 -15.44 -11.08
#